data_AF-A0A1I0NAJ9-F1
#
_entry.id   AF-A0A1I0NAJ9-F1
#
_cell.length_a   1.000
_cell.length_b   1.000
_cell.length_c   1.000
_cell.angle_alpha   90.00
_cell.angle_beta   90.00
_cell.angle_gamma   90.00
#
_symmetry.space_group_name_H-M   'P 1'
#
loop_
_entity.id
_entity.type
_entity.pdbx_description
1 polymer ?
#
loop_
_entity_poly.entity_id
_entity_poly.type
_entity_poly.pdbx_seq_one_letter_code
_entity_poly.pdbx_strand_id
1 'polypeptide(L)'
;MLSAAINHSTFYAMIGIFKTNIATLEDRQNIIHAIRNRFEVGQCHVDLEDCDKVLRITEMKVEENAVINFVQQQGFDCEILD
;
A
#
# COMPACT_ATOMS: atom_id res chain seq x y z
N MET A 1 -19.79 -32.03 22.44
CA MET A 1 -18.41 -31.97 21.94
C MET A 1 -18.46 -31.16 20.66
N LEU A 2 -18.03 -29.89 20.70
CA LEU A 2 -18.35 -28.89 19.69
C LEU A 2 -17.96 -29.34 18.27
N SER A 3 -18.95 -29.31 17.38
CA SER A 3 -18.77 -29.47 15.94
C SER A 3 -18.19 -28.19 15.32
N ALA A 4 -17.16 -28.38 14.51
CA ALA A 4 -16.84 -27.63 13.29
C ALA A 4 -17.22 -26.13 13.24
N ALA A 5 -16.21 -25.29 13.43
CA ALA A 5 -15.99 -24.13 12.57
C ALA A 5 -14.48 -24.02 12.35
N ILE A 6 -13.97 -24.72 11.35
CA ILE A 6 -12.75 -24.27 10.68
C ILE A 6 -13.16 -22.92 10.11
N ASN A 7 -12.70 -21.83 10.73
CA ASN A 7 -12.92 -20.48 10.22
C ASN A 7 -12.19 -20.36 8.88
N HIS A 8 -12.86 -20.78 7.82
CA HIS A 8 -12.46 -20.58 6.45
C HIS A 8 -12.57 -19.10 6.17
N SER A 9 -11.43 -18.40 6.24
CA SER A 9 -11.11 -17.21 5.47
C SER A 9 -9.64 -16.95 5.71
N THR A 10 -8.78 -17.53 4.87
CA THR A 10 -7.54 -16.83 4.51
C THR A 10 -7.96 -15.40 4.19
N PHE A 11 -7.64 -14.45 5.07
CA PHE A 11 -7.88 -13.04 4.84
C PHE A 11 -7.25 -12.72 3.48
N TYR A 12 -8.07 -12.54 2.45
CA TYR A 12 -7.60 -12.01 1.17
C TYR A 12 -7.22 -10.57 1.45
N ALA A 13 -6.00 -10.37 1.91
CA ALA A 13 -5.50 -9.06 2.22
C ALA A 13 -5.23 -8.35 0.88
N MET A 14 -5.74 -7.12 0.76
CA MET A 14 -5.82 -6.43 -0.52
C MET A 14 -4.40 -6.13 -1.05
N ILE A 15 -4.26 -6.12 -2.37
CA ILE A 15 -3.04 -5.65 -3.03
C ILE A 15 -3.39 -4.33 -3.71
N GLY A 16 -2.72 -3.25 -3.31
CA GLY A 16 -2.85 -1.95 -3.95
C GLY A 16 -1.66 -1.70 -4.87
N ILE A 17 -1.93 -1.25 -6.09
CA ILE A 17 -0.94 -0.81 -7.06
C ILE A 17 -1.29 0.61 -7.46
N PHE A 18 -0.36 1.53 -7.21
CA PHE A 18 -0.58 2.96 -7.39
C PHE A 18 0.50 3.57 -8.26
N LYS A 19 0.10 4.50 -9.11
CA LYS A 19 0.98 5.42 -9.80
C LYS A 19 1.30 6.58 -8.86
N THR A 20 2.56 7.02 -8.83
CA THR A 20 2.98 8.15 -7.98
C THR A 20 3.97 9.07 -8.69
N ASN A 21 4.35 10.16 -8.04
CA ASN A 21 5.45 11.04 -8.49
C ASN A 21 6.71 10.91 -7.61
N ILE A 22 6.82 9.87 -6.78
CA ILE A 22 7.94 9.64 -5.87
C ILE A 22 9.18 9.22 -6.69
N ALA A 23 10.16 10.12 -6.79
CA ALA A 23 11.30 9.93 -7.70
C ALA A 23 12.66 9.78 -7.00
N THR A 24 12.74 10.02 -5.69
CA THR A 24 14.01 9.97 -4.95
C THR A 24 14.07 8.80 -3.96
N LEU A 25 15.28 8.36 -3.64
CA LEU A 25 15.51 7.32 -2.63
C LEU A 25 15.05 7.75 -1.24
N GLU A 26 15.23 9.03 -0.91
CA GLU A 26 14.85 9.61 0.38
C GLU A 26 13.33 9.66 0.52
N ASP A 27 12.62 10.21 -0.47
CA ASP A 27 11.15 10.28 -0.47
C ASP A 27 10.53 8.89 -0.39
N ARG A 28 11.09 7.93 -1.14
CA ARG A 28 10.68 6.52 -1.07
C ARG A 28 10.82 5.96 0.35
N GLN A 29 11.94 6.22 1.01
CA GLN A 29 12.15 5.74 2.38
C GLN A 29 11.16 6.38 3.34
N ASN A 30 10.94 7.69 3.21
CA ASN A 30 10.03 8.46 4.05
C ASN A 30 8.58 7.98 3.91
N ILE A 31 8.10 7.82 2.67
CA ILE A 31 6.72 7.41 2.42
C ILE A 31 6.46 5.96 2.84
N ILE A 32 7.40 5.04 2.62
CA ILE A 32 7.27 3.65 3.07
C ILE A 32 7.18 3.58 4.60
N HIS A 33 8.00 4.35 5.32
CA HIS A 33 7.91 4.44 6.78
C HIS A 33 6.58 5.05 7.23
N ALA A 34 6.14 6.14 6.59
CA ALA A 34 4.89 6.80 6.92
C ALA A 34 3.68 5.87 6.74
N ILE A 35 3.63 5.12 5.63
CA ILE A 35 2.57 4.13 5.35
C ILE A 35 2.58 3.03 6.41
N ARG A 36 3.74 2.43 6.69
CA ARG A 36 3.87 1.34 7.68
C ARG A 36 3.56 1.76 9.11
N ASN A 37 3.79 3.03 9.44
CA ASN A 37 3.43 3.59 10.74
C ASN A 37 1.93 3.88 10.86
N ARG A 38 1.24 4.10 9.74
CA ARG A 38 -0.17 4.51 9.70
C ARG A 38 -1.15 3.36 9.48
N PHE A 39 -0.74 2.33 8.73
CA PHE A 39 -1.59 1.25 8.27
C PHE A 39 -0.96 -0.13 8.53
N GLU A 40 -1.81 -1.12 8.77
CA GLU A 40 -1.38 -2.51 8.79
C GLU A 40 -1.28 -3.02 7.34
N VAL A 41 -0.04 -3.15 6.87
CA VAL A 41 0.32 -3.57 5.52
C VAL A 41 1.48 -4.56 5.56
N GLY A 42 1.60 -5.41 4.55
CA GLY A 42 2.73 -6.32 4.36
C GLY A 42 3.90 -5.64 3.65
N GLN A 43 4.23 -6.10 2.44
CA GLN A 43 5.27 -5.49 1.62
C GLN A 43 4.81 -4.14 1.08
N CYS A 44 5.72 -3.17 1.06
CA CYS A 44 5.47 -1.82 0.58
C CYS A 44 6.73 -1.35 -0.15
N HIS A 45 6.62 -1.04 -1.45
CA HIS A 45 7.77 -0.71 -2.29
C HIS A 45 7.39 0.34 -3.35
N VAL A 46 8.31 1.26 -3.65
CA VAL A 46 8.20 2.16 -4.81
C VAL A 46 9.30 1.80 -5.79
N ASP A 47 8.89 1.44 -7.01
CA ASP A 47 9.79 1.24 -8.14
C ASP A 47 10.18 2.61 -8.72
N LEU A 48 11.41 3.03 -8.47
CA LEU A 48 11.92 4.33 -8.95
C LEU A 48 12.38 4.28 -10.40
N GLU A 49 12.54 3.09 -10.99
CA GLU A 49 12.98 2.92 -12.38
C GLU A 49 11.79 2.85 -13.33
N ASP A 50 10.61 2.49 -12.82
CA ASP A 50 9.36 2.53 -13.57
C ASP A 50 8.97 3.95 -14.02
N CYS A 51 8.34 4.07 -15.19
CA CYS A 51 7.89 5.35 -15.74
C CYS A 51 6.83 6.00 -14.86
N ASP A 52 5.97 5.20 -14.23
CA ASP A 52 4.85 5.64 -13.40
C ASP A 52 5.17 5.65 -11.90
N LYS A 53 6.44 5.39 -11.53
CA LYS A 53 6.93 5.35 -10.14
C LYS A 53 6.02 4.53 -9.24
N VAL A 54 5.85 3.26 -9.59
CA VAL A 54 4.79 2.41 -9.05
C VAL A 54 5.00 2.11 -7.56
N LEU A 55 4.03 2.50 -6.73
CA LEU A 55 3.90 2.08 -5.34
C LEU A 55 3.07 0.80 -5.27
N ARG A 56 3.66 -0.29 -4.78
CA ARG A 56 2.99 -1.57 -4.55
C ARG A 56 2.90 -1.85 -3.06
N ILE A 57 1.70 -2.15 -2.60
CA ILE A 57 1.41 -2.55 -1.22
C ILE A 57 0.71 -3.91 -1.23
N THR A 58 1.24 -4.89 -0.51
CA THR A 58 0.60 -6.19 -0.31
C THR A 58 0.00 -6.29 1.08
N GLU A 59 -0.92 -7.23 1.24
CA GLU A 59 -1.54 -7.56 2.52
C GLU A 59 -2.18 -6.35 3.23
N MET A 60 -2.73 -5.44 2.44
CA MET A 60 -3.34 -4.21 2.92
C MET A 60 -4.68 -4.52 3.60
N LYS A 61 -4.84 -4.05 4.85
CA LYS A 61 -6.10 -4.11 5.60
C LYS A 61 -6.85 -2.78 5.62
N VAL A 62 -6.63 -1.97 4.59
CA VAL A 62 -7.21 -0.63 4.42
C VAL A 62 -7.62 -0.45 2.97
N GLU A 63 -8.65 0.36 2.73
CA GLU A 63 -9.13 0.68 1.38
C GLU A 63 -8.10 1.53 0.60
N GLU A 64 -8.03 1.32 -0.72
CA GLU A 64 -7.13 2.03 -1.62
C GLU A 64 -7.27 3.56 -1.52
N ASN A 65 -8.50 4.06 -1.44
CA ASN A 65 -8.78 5.49 -1.30
C ASN A 65 -8.15 6.10 -0.04
N ALA A 66 -8.05 5.35 1.05
CA ALA A 66 -7.42 5.85 2.28
C ALA A 66 -5.90 5.94 2.13
N VAL A 67 -5.27 5.01 1.40
CA VAL A 67 -3.85 5.09 1.05
C VAL A 67 -3.59 6.25 0.10
N ILE A 68 -4.40 6.42 -0.94
CA ILE A 68 -4.28 7.51 -1.91
C ILE A 68 -4.32 8.87 -1.19
N ASN A 69 -5.37 9.11 -0.39
CA ASN A 69 -5.51 10.35 0.36
C ASN A 69 -4.33 10.57 1.33
N PHE A 70 -3.83 9.52 1.96
CA PHE A 70 -2.69 9.63 2.86
C PHE A 70 -1.41 10.03 2.12
N VAL A 71 -1.10 9.40 1.00
CA VAL A 71 0.08 9.73 0.18
C VAL A 71 -0.01 11.16 -0.34
N GLN A 72 -1.19 11.60 -0.77
CA GLN A 72 -1.47 12.99 -1.16
C GLN A 72 -1.25 13.98 -0.01
N GLN A 73 -1.64 13.63 1.22
CA GLN A 73 -1.36 14.45 2.41
C GLN A 73 0.13 14.54 2.75
N GLN A 74 0.96 13.59 2.29
CA GLN A 74 2.42 13.68 2.41
C GLN A 74 3.06 14.55 1.31
N GLY A 75 2.27 15.09 0.37
CA GLY A 75 2.73 15.99 -0.69
C GLY A 75 3.05 15.32 -2.03
N PHE A 76 2.61 14.07 -2.23
CA PHE A 76 2.87 13.31 -3.46
C PHE A 76 1.59 13.05 -4.26
N ASP A 77 1.72 12.94 -5.58
CA ASP A 77 0.61 12.45 -6.41
C ASP A 77 0.45 10.94 -6.19
N CYS A 78 -0.79 10.47 -6.15
CA CYS A 78 -1.13 9.06 -5.97
C CYS A 78 -2.48 8.76 -6.60
N GLU A 79 -2.55 7.75 -7.44
CA GLU A 79 -3.77 7.23 -8.07
C GLU A 79 -3.66 5.73 -8.31
N ILE A 80 -4.79 5.04 -8.48
CA ILE A 80 -4.78 3.62 -8.85
C ILE A 80 -4.12 3.46 -10.22
N LEU A 81 -3.24 2.46 -10.35
CA LEU A 81 -2.66 2.07 -11.64
C LEU A 81 -3.49 0.92 -12.23
N ASP A 82 -4.16 1.18 -13.37
CA ASP A 82 -4.96 0.22 -14.15
C ASP A 82 -4.09 -0.73 -15.00
#